data_AF-A0A968JTZ8-F1
#
_entry.id   AF-A0A968JTZ8-F1
#
_cell.length_a   1.000
_cell.length_b   1.000
_cell.length_c   1.000
_cell.angle_alpha   90.00
_cell.angle_beta   90.00
_cell.angle_gamma   90.00
#
_symmetry.space_group_name_H-M   'P 1'
#
loop_
_entity.id
_entity.type
_entity.pdbx_description
1 polymer ?
#
loop_
_entity_poly.entity_id
_entity_poly.type
_entity_poly.pdbx_seq_one_letter_code
_entity_poly.pdbx_strand_id
1 'polypeptide(L)'
;TVRRWFRFNHFGSYTRGITKPLKLSVDFANLISEGNLTSELKIDQKDEVGTLGVALNNMVNKLRIIVNNIISGAENISSAATQISSTSEQLSQASNEQASSVEEISSTIEETSANIQQNSDNAQQTEKNFYGSR
;
A
#
# COMPACT_ATOMS: atom_id res chain seq x y z
N THR A 1 30.18 -25.43 -61.44
CA THR A 1 28.77 -25.72 -61.08
C THR A 1 28.58 -26.04 -59.59
N VAL A 2 29.51 -26.77 -58.94
CA VAL A 2 29.44 -27.15 -57.51
C VAL A 2 29.62 -25.98 -56.51
N ARG A 3 30.53 -25.03 -56.75
CA ARG A 3 30.73 -23.85 -55.85
C ARG A 3 29.50 -22.94 -55.72
N ARG A 4 28.64 -22.89 -56.76
CA ARG A 4 27.39 -22.09 -56.76
C ARG A 4 26.27 -22.79 -55.98
N TRP A 5 26.26 -24.13 -55.95
CA TRP A 5 25.35 -24.95 -55.16
C TRP A 5 25.67 -24.86 -53.66
N PHE A 6 26.94 -24.93 -53.27
CA PHE A 6 27.37 -24.73 -51.87
C PHE A 6 27.01 -23.35 -51.33
N ARG A 7 27.20 -22.28 -52.12
CA ARG A 7 26.82 -20.90 -51.72
C ARG A 7 25.31 -20.75 -51.49
N PHE A 8 24.46 -21.45 -52.25
CA PHE A 8 23.00 -21.37 -52.09
C PHE A 8 22.51 -22.14 -50.84
N ASN A 9 23.06 -23.34 -50.58
CA ASN A 9 22.68 -24.12 -49.40
C ASN A 9 23.09 -23.46 -48.08
N HIS A 10 24.24 -22.79 -48.05
CA HIS A 10 24.69 -22.07 -46.85
C HIS A 10 23.77 -20.88 -46.53
N PHE A 11 23.34 -20.12 -47.55
CA PHE A 11 22.45 -18.97 -47.36
C PHE A 11 21.08 -19.35 -46.77
N GLY A 12 20.52 -20.49 -47.19
CA GLY A 12 19.27 -21.02 -46.61
C GLY A 12 19.41 -21.49 -45.15
N SER A 13 20.60 -21.90 -44.73
CA SER A 13 20.89 -22.27 -43.34
C SER A 13 21.08 -21.04 -42.45
N TYR A 14 21.78 -20.01 -42.92
CA TYR A 14 22.01 -18.77 -42.17
C TYR A 14 20.71 -18.01 -41.91
N THR A 15 19.83 -17.91 -42.92
CA THR A 15 18.53 -17.26 -42.76
C THR A 15 17.66 -17.98 -41.74
N ARG A 16 17.63 -19.32 -41.72
CA ARG A 16 16.90 -20.09 -40.70
C ARG A 16 17.49 -19.96 -39.29
N GLY A 17 18.80 -19.81 -39.16
CA GLY A 17 19.49 -19.59 -37.88
C GLY A 17 19.12 -18.26 -37.22
N ILE A 18 18.77 -17.24 -38.01
CA ILE A 18 18.42 -15.91 -37.49
C ILE A 18 16.90 -15.74 -37.36
N THR A 19 16.13 -16.12 -38.39
CA THR A 19 14.69 -15.83 -38.45
C THR A 19 13.88 -16.58 -37.40
N LYS A 20 14.18 -17.86 -37.13
CA LYS A 20 13.42 -18.64 -36.15
C LYS A 20 13.62 -18.11 -34.72
N PRO A 21 14.85 -17.87 -34.25
CA PRO A 21 15.06 -17.34 -32.90
C PRO A 21 14.58 -15.90 -32.73
N LEU A 22 14.67 -15.04 -33.75
CA LEU A 22 14.06 -13.71 -33.70
C LEU A 22 12.54 -13.78 -33.56
N LYS A 23 11.86 -14.70 -34.27
CA LYS A 23 10.43 -14.90 -34.10
C LYS A 23 10.08 -15.32 -32.67
N LEU A 24 10.85 -16.23 -32.06
CA LEU A 24 10.68 -16.62 -30.66
C LEU A 24 10.85 -15.42 -29.71
N SER A 25 11.82 -14.53 -29.97
CA SER A 25 12.01 -13.31 -29.19
C SER A 25 10.82 -12.35 -29.30
N VAL A 26 10.23 -12.20 -30.50
CA VAL A 26 9.03 -11.38 -30.71
C VAL A 26 7.82 -11.98 -30.00
N ASP A 27 7.59 -13.28 -30.17
CA ASP A 27 6.48 -13.99 -29.51
C ASP A 27 6.61 -13.89 -27.97
N PHE A 28 7.84 -14.00 -27.45
CA PHE A 28 8.13 -13.81 -26.04
C PHE A 28 7.85 -12.37 -25.58
N ALA A 29 8.26 -11.37 -26.34
CA ALA A 29 7.96 -9.97 -26.03
C ALA A 29 6.44 -9.69 -26.01
N ASN A 30 5.68 -10.32 -26.91
CA ASN A 30 4.21 -10.23 -26.90
C ASN A 30 3.62 -10.83 -25.62
N LEU A 31 4.08 -12.01 -25.20
CA LEU A 31 3.64 -12.62 -23.92
C LEU A 31 3.90 -11.68 -22.73
N ILE A 32 5.06 -11.02 -22.69
CA ILE A 32 5.39 -10.05 -21.64
C ILE A 32 4.43 -8.86 -21.70
N SER A 33 4.13 -8.36 -22.90
CA SER A 33 3.21 -7.22 -23.08
C SER A 33 1.78 -7.53 -22.64
N GLU A 34 1.39 -8.81 -22.71
CA GLU A 34 0.12 -9.33 -22.20
C GLU A 34 0.14 -9.56 -20.67
N GLY A 35 1.28 -9.30 -20.01
CA GLY A 35 1.46 -9.47 -18.58
C GLY A 35 1.85 -10.89 -18.16
N ASN A 36 2.07 -11.81 -19.11
CA ASN A 36 2.60 -13.13 -18.79
C ASN A 36 4.11 -13.03 -18.52
N LEU A 37 4.42 -12.76 -17.25
CA LEU A 37 5.79 -12.73 -16.80
C LEU A 37 6.34 -14.12 -16.49
N THR A 38 5.55 -15.20 -16.42
CA THR A 38 6.03 -16.53 -15.98
C THR A 38 6.81 -17.31 -17.02
N SER A 39 6.77 -16.88 -18.28
CA SER A 39 7.42 -17.55 -19.40
C SER A 39 8.96 -17.37 -19.38
N GLU A 40 9.68 -18.27 -20.04
CA GLU A 40 11.14 -18.22 -20.19
C GLU A 40 11.53 -18.41 -21.67
N LEU A 41 12.41 -17.56 -22.18
CA LEU A 41 12.90 -17.63 -23.55
C LEU A 41 14.15 -18.51 -23.62
N LYS A 42 14.08 -19.62 -24.35
CA LYS A 42 15.21 -20.53 -24.56
C LYS A 42 15.77 -20.40 -25.97
N ILE A 43 16.89 -19.68 -26.09
CA ILE A 43 17.66 -19.56 -27.33
C ILE A 43 19.05 -20.12 -27.08
N ASP A 44 19.35 -21.27 -27.70
CA ASP A 44 20.67 -21.91 -27.63
C ASP A 44 21.54 -21.42 -28.80
N GLN A 45 21.95 -20.15 -28.73
CA GLN A 45 22.89 -19.54 -29.67
C GLN A 45 23.93 -18.71 -28.91
N LYS A 46 25.13 -18.62 -29.47
CA LYS A 46 26.27 -17.86 -28.88
C LYS A 46 26.54 -16.54 -29.61
N ASP A 47 25.61 -16.11 -30.44
CA ASP A 47 25.69 -14.88 -31.24
C ASP A 47 24.87 -13.74 -30.61
N GLU A 48 24.68 -12.66 -31.36
CA GLU A 48 23.88 -11.50 -30.95
C GLU A 48 22.44 -11.88 -30.62
N VAL A 49 21.89 -12.92 -31.27
CA VAL A 49 20.52 -13.40 -31.01
C VAL A 49 20.44 -14.13 -29.68
N GLY A 50 21.48 -14.92 -29.34
CA GLY A 50 21.63 -15.47 -27.99
C GLY A 50 21.71 -14.39 -26.92
N THR A 51 22.49 -13.33 -27.18
CA THR A 51 22.64 -12.18 -26.28
C THR A 51 21.31 -11.44 -26.07
N LEU A 52 20.53 -11.23 -27.14
CA LEU A 52 19.18 -10.69 -27.06
C LEU A 52 18.26 -11.56 -26.19
N GLY A 53 18.32 -12.88 -26.34
CA GLY A 53 17.53 -13.81 -25.54
C GLY A 53 17.82 -13.67 -24.04
N VAL A 54 19.10 -13.58 -23.67
CA VAL A 54 19.54 -13.33 -22.28
C VAL A 54 19.01 -11.99 -21.77
N ALA A 55 19.11 -10.92 -22.57
CA ALA A 55 18.63 -9.59 -22.20
C ALA A 55 17.10 -9.58 -21.94
N LEU A 56 16.33 -10.25 -22.78
CA LEU A 56 14.86 -10.37 -22.63
C LEU A 56 14.49 -11.15 -21.37
N ASN A 57 15.18 -12.25 -21.06
CA ASN A 57 14.96 -12.98 -19.80
C ASN A 57 15.30 -12.12 -18.58
N ASN A 58 16.39 -11.36 -18.63
CA ASN A 58 16.75 -10.43 -17.56
C ASN A 58 15.68 -9.35 -17.36
N MET A 59 15.11 -8.81 -18.45
CA MET A 59 14.00 -7.86 -18.40
C MET A 59 12.78 -8.46 -17.69
N VAL A 60 12.35 -9.67 -18.06
CA VAL A 60 11.24 -10.36 -17.39
C VAL A 60 11.51 -10.59 -15.91
N ASN A 61 12.71 -11.03 -15.57
CA ASN A 61 13.07 -11.25 -14.17
C ASN A 61 13.00 -9.95 -13.36
N LYS A 62 13.42 -8.81 -13.92
CA LYS A 62 13.28 -7.51 -13.26
C LYS A 62 11.83 -7.08 -13.15
N LEU A 63 11.01 -7.29 -14.18
CA LEU A 63 9.57 -7.00 -14.12
C LEU A 63 8.88 -7.85 -13.04
N ARG A 64 9.20 -9.15 -12.92
CA ARG A 64 8.69 -10.03 -11.85
C ARG A 64 9.01 -9.48 -10.47
N ILE A 65 10.27 -9.07 -10.26
CA ILE A 65 10.70 -8.48 -8.98
C ILE A 65 9.91 -7.20 -8.67
N ILE A 66 9.73 -6.32 -9.66
CA ILE A 66 8.97 -5.08 -9.49
C ILE A 66 7.51 -5.39 -9.11
N VAL A 67 6.86 -6.31 -9.82
CA VAL A 67 5.47 -6.71 -9.52
C VAL A 67 5.35 -7.32 -8.13
N ASN A 68 6.26 -8.20 -7.75
CA ASN A 68 6.26 -8.79 -6.40
C ASN A 68 6.44 -7.71 -5.32
N ASN A 69 7.33 -6.75 -5.52
CA ASN A 69 7.49 -5.63 -4.58
C ASN A 69 6.23 -4.77 -4.47
N ILE A 70 5.51 -4.55 -5.58
CA ILE A 70 4.22 -3.85 -5.57
C ILE A 70 3.18 -4.63 -4.78
N ILE A 71 3.09 -5.94 -4.98
CA ILE A 71 2.15 -6.82 -4.24
C ILE A 71 2.45 -6.77 -2.74
N SER A 72 3.71 -6.98 -2.33
CA SER A 72 4.10 -6.89 -0.93
C SER A 72 3.87 -5.50 -0.33
N GLY A 73 4.08 -4.43 -1.12
CA GLY A 73 3.73 -3.07 -0.73
C GLY A 73 2.24 -2.88 -0.47
N ALA A 74 1.39 -3.43 -1.34
CA ALA A 74 -0.07 -3.39 -1.21
C ALA A 74 -0.55 -4.18 0.02
N GLU A 75 0.03 -5.35 0.29
CA GLU A 75 -0.27 -6.14 1.50
C GLU A 75 0.07 -5.39 2.79
N ASN A 76 1.23 -4.71 2.81
CA ASN A 76 1.63 -3.85 3.92
C ASN A 76 0.66 -2.68 4.12
N ILE A 77 0.24 -2.01 3.04
CA ILE A 77 -0.74 -0.92 3.10
C ILE A 77 -2.08 -1.44 3.62
N SER A 78 -2.55 -2.59 3.15
CA SER A 78 -3.81 -3.19 3.60
C SER A 78 -3.78 -3.52 5.10
N SER A 79 -2.65 -4.03 5.57
CA SER A 79 -2.44 -4.32 7.00
C SER A 79 -2.44 -3.04 7.83
N ALA A 80 -1.72 -2.01 7.37
CA ALA A 80 -1.69 -0.69 8.02
C ALA A 80 -3.08 -0.03 8.06
N ALA A 81 -3.86 -0.11 6.98
CA ALA A 81 -5.22 0.42 6.92
C ALA A 81 -6.14 -0.27 7.94
N THR A 82 -6.00 -1.59 8.11
CA THR A 82 -6.76 -2.36 9.11
C THR A 82 -6.42 -1.91 10.54
N GLN A 83 -5.12 -1.71 10.83
CA GLN A 83 -4.67 -1.21 12.12
C GLN A 83 -5.16 0.22 12.38
N ILE A 84 -5.13 1.10 11.36
CA ILE A 84 -5.66 2.46 11.45
C ILE A 84 -7.15 2.43 11.75
N SER A 85 -7.95 1.61 11.05
CA SER A 85 -9.39 1.48 11.31
C SER A 85 -9.67 1.10 12.76
N SER A 86 -8.98 0.08 13.27
CA SER A 86 -9.11 -0.33 14.67
C SER A 86 -8.70 0.79 15.65
N THR A 87 -7.62 1.52 15.35
CA THR A 87 -7.19 2.66 16.17
C THR A 87 -8.21 3.80 16.14
N SER A 88 -8.82 4.06 14.98
CA SER A 88 -9.87 5.09 14.84
C SER A 88 -11.14 4.73 15.59
N GLU A 89 -11.54 3.45 15.60
CA GLU A 89 -12.67 2.97 16.42
C GLU A 89 -12.40 3.16 17.91
N GLN A 90 -11.21 2.78 18.39
CA GLN A 90 -10.81 2.99 19.78
C GLN A 90 -10.77 4.48 20.14
N LEU A 91 -10.23 5.32 19.26
CA LEU A 91 -10.19 6.77 19.48
C LEU A 91 -11.60 7.38 19.53
N SER A 92 -12.50 6.93 18.66
CA SER A 92 -13.90 7.35 18.68
C SER A 92 -14.58 6.97 20.00
N GLN A 93 -14.32 5.77 20.51
CA GLN A 93 -14.85 5.34 21.80
C GLN A 93 -14.30 6.20 22.94
N ALA A 94 -12.98 6.39 22.99
CA ALA A 94 -12.34 7.23 24.00
C ALA A 94 -12.83 8.69 23.95
N SER A 95 -13.10 9.22 22.75
CA SER A 95 -13.66 10.56 22.58
C SER A 95 -15.09 10.67 23.13
N ASN A 96 -15.91 9.62 22.95
CA ASN A 96 -17.26 9.56 23.54
C ASN A 96 -17.21 9.46 25.07
N GLU A 97 -16.30 8.65 25.61
CA GLU A 97 -16.07 8.56 27.06
C GLU A 97 -15.63 9.91 27.63
N GLN A 98 -14.70 10.61 26.95
CA GLN A 98 -14.26 11.94 27.34
C GLN A 98 -15.41 12.97 27.30
N ALA A 99 -16.26 12.94 26.27
CA ALA A 99 -17.42 13.81 26.19
C ALA A 99 -18.36 13.59 27.38
N SER A 100 -18.63 12.33 27.74
CA SER A 100 -19.45 11.99 28.91
C SER A 100 -18.81 12.46 30.23
N SER A 101 -17.50 12.32 30.39
CA SER A 101 -16.80 12.84 31.58
C SER A 101 -16.87 14.36 31.67
N VAL A 102 -16.82 15.07 30.53
CA VAL A 102 -16.98 16.52 30.50
C VAL A 102 -18.40 16.93 30.90
N GLU A 103 -19.43 16.21 30.45
CA GLU A 103 -20.82 16.45 30.87
C GLU A 103 -20.97 16.28 32.39
N GLU A 104 -20.38 15.23 32.98
CA GLU A 104 -20.41 15.01 34.43
C GLU A 104 -19.67 16.10 35.22
N ILE A 105 -18.52 16.57 34.71
CA ILE A 105 -17.79 17.70 35.30
C ILE A 105 -18.64 18.96 35.23
N SER A 106 -19.31 19.23 34.12
CA SER A 106 -20.21 20.37 33.98
C SER A 106 -21.36 20.32 34.99
N SER A 107 -22.01 19.16 35.16
CA SER A 107 -23.06 19.02 36.19
C SER A 107 -22.51 19.20 37.60
N THR A 108 -21.29 18.72 37.87
CA THR A 108 -20.62 18.90 39.17
C THR A 108 -20.33 20.38 39.43
N ILE A 109 -19.95 21.15 38.39
CA ILE A 109 -19.72 22.59 38.49
C ILE A 109 -21.04 23.32 38.77
N GLU A 110 -22.14 22.94 38.10
CA GLU A 110 -23.48 23.51 38.37
C GLU A 110 -23.92 23.26 39.82
N GLU A 111 -23.78 22.03 40.31
CA GLU A 111 -24.09 21.67 41.69
C GLU A 111 -23.20 22.43 42.69
N THR A 112 -21.90 22.53 42.40
CA THR A 112 -20.95 23.28 43.24
C THR A 112 -21.30 24.77 43.28
N SER A 113 -21.71 25.35 42.15
CA SER A 113 -22.14 26.74 42.07
C SER A 113 -23.41 26.99 42.91
N ALA A 114 -24.39 26.08 42.83
CA ALA A 114 -25.60 26.14 43.65
C ALA A 114 -25.28 26.05 45.15
N ASN A 115 -24.39 25.14 45.54
CA ASN A 115 -23.93 25.01 46.93
C ASN A 115 -23.21 26.27 47.44
N ILE A 116 -22.39 26.93 46.61
CA ILE A 116 -21.74 28.20 46.95
C ILE A 116 -22.79 29.30 47.17
N GLN A 117 -23.79 29.40 46.28
CA GLN A 117 -24.87 30.38 46.42
C GLN A 117 -25.67 30.15 47.71
N GLN A 118 -26.04 28.90 47.99
CA GLN A 118 -26.77 28.55 49.21
C GLN A 118 -25.96 28.86 50.47
N ASN A 119 -24.65 28.59 50.47
CA ASN A 119 -23.78 28.94 51.59
C ASN A 119 -23.67 30.46 51.80
N SER A 120 -23.60 31.22 50.71
CA SER A 120 -23.63 32.69 50.76
C SER A 120 -24.93 33.21 51.36
N ASP A 121 -26.08 32.71 50.91
CA ASP A 121 -27.40 33.08 51.42
C ASP A 121 -27.57 32.74 52.91
N ASN A 122 -27.10 31.55 53.31
CA ASN A 122 -27.08 31.12 54.71
C ASN A 122 -26.23 32.05 55.60
N ALA A 123 -25.06 32.49 55.11
CA ALA A 123 -24.20 33.42 55.83
C ALA A 123 -24.87 34.80 56.02
N GLN A 124 -25.49 35.34 54.96
CA GLN A 124 -26.25 36.60 55.02
C GLN A 124 -27.45 36.51 55.97
N GLN A 125 -28.16 35.39 55.96
CA GLN A 125 -29.29 35.17 56.86
C GLN A 125 -28.85 35.08 58.33
N THR A 126 -27.71 34.41 58.58
CA THR A 126 -27.10 34.34 59.91
C THR A 126 -26.70 35.73 60.41
N GLU A 127 -26.10 36.56 59.55
CA GLU A 127 -25.76 37.95 59.86
C GLU A 127 -27.01 38.77 60.23
N LYS A 128 -28.07 38.71 59.41
CA LYS A 128 -29.35 39.38 59.69
C LYS A 128 -29.94 38.98 61.04
N ASN A 129 -29.96 37.69 61.35
CA ASN A 129 -30.50 37.18 62.61
C ASN A 129 -29.69 37.68 63.82
N PHE A 130 -28.37 37.80 63.68
CA PHE A 130 -27.49 38.28 64.73
C PHE A 130 -27.73 39.77 65.04
N TYR A 131 -27.93 40.61 64.03
CA TYR A 131 -28.24 42.03 64.24
C TYR A 131 -29.68 42.27 64.72
N GLY A 132 -30.66 41.45 64.29
CA GLY A 132 -32.05 41.58 64.74
C GLY A 132 -32.31 41.12 66.19
N SER A 133 -31.35 40.43 66.82
CA SER A 133 -31.46 39.93 68.20
C SER A 133 -30.82 40.85 69.25
N ARG A 134 -30.33 42.03 68.86
CA ARG A 134 -29.80 43.08 69.76
C ARG A 134 -30.78 44.23 69.87
#